data_AF-Q54WN4-F1
#
_entry.id   AF-Q54WN4-F1
#
_cell.length_a   1.000
_cell.length_b   1.000
_cell.length_c   1.000
_cell.angle_alpha   90.00
_cell.angle_beta   90.00
_cell.angle_gamma   90.00
#
_symmetry.space_group_name_H-M   'P 1'
#
loop_
_entity.id
_entity.type
_entity.pdbx_description
1 polymer ?
#
loop_
_entity_poly.entity_id
_entity_poly.type
_entity_poly.pdbx_seq_one_letter_code
_entity_poly.pdbx_strand_id
1 'polypeptide(L)'
;MNNNNSNNNNNNNNNNNDKTSNNTIEKTTTLNVDYDKGILNLEIGESDILKCISGEIEGIRMIKLRMFHDLVIDKSLSELPFQKFYDCYSSLNNNNLNTKSFLSYLYTNVFQTLSERIKSDFQLICQERQISIRLSELERLLREQPTILNDKRAPPSSIINPEEQIMSQIIDLKMTERERLLKIYQNLLNENKKIKRQETDLEKQKTVLVDQINTKIENIKKIVDLSVSLDS
;
A
#
# COMPACT_ATOMS: atom_id res chain seq x y z
N MET A 1 -3.17 -35.29 -30.02
CA MET A 1 -3.62 -35.08 -31.42
C MET A 1 -5.11 -35.38 -31.49
N ASN A 2 -5.88 -34.49 -32.12
CA ASN A 2 -7.33 -34.49 -32.37
C ASN A 2 -8.28 -34.37 -31.16
N ASN A 3 -8.82 -33.16 -30.93
CA ASN A 3 -10.10 -32.78 -31.54
C ASN A 3 -10.41 -31.29 -31.27
N ASN A 4 -10.57 -30.53 -32.35
CA ASN A 4 -11.19 -29.21 -32.37
C ASN A 4 -12.70 -29.34 -32.18
N ASN A 5 -13.30 -28.40 -31.46
CA ASN A 5 -14.69 -28.00 -31.73
C ASN A 5 -14.83 -26.50 -31.50
N SER A 6 -14.93 -25.75 -32.60
CA SER A 6 -15.38 -24.36 -32.63
C SER A 6 -16.91 -24.33 -32.56
N ASN A 7 -17.48 -23.42 -31.78
CA ASN A 7 -18.68 -22.75 -32.23
C ASN A 7 -18.79 -21.33 -31.66
N ASN A 8 -19.09 -20.41 -32.56
CA ASN A 8 -19.08 -18.96 -32.43
C ASN A 8 -20.52 -18.47 -32.64
N ASN A 9 -20.99 -17.54 -31.80
CA ASN A 9 -21.94 -16.44 -32.10
C ASN A 9 -22.68 -15.99 -30.84
N ASN A 10 -22.50 -14.72 -30.46
CA ASN A 10 -23.58 -13.76 -30.66
C ASN A 10 -23.09 -12.32 -30.52
N ASN A 11 -23.34 -11.57 -31.58
CA ASN A 11 -23.10 -10.14 -31.75
C ASN A 11 -24.44 -9.43 -31.48
N ASN A 12 -24.46 -8.36 -30.70
CA ASN A 12 -25.47 -7.32 -30.89
C ASN A 12 -24.99 -5.95 -30.41
N ASN A 13 -24.90 -5.04 -31.37
CA ASN A 13 -24.62 -3.62 -31.28
C ASN A 13 -25.83 -2.88 -30.71
N ASN A 14 -25.61 -1.84 -29.90
CA ASN A 14 -26.37 -0.60 -30.04
C ASN A 14 -25.66 0.59 -29.40
N ASN A 15 -25.16 1.49 -30.26
CA ASN A 15 -24.80 2.87 -29.94
C ASN A 15 -26.09 3.68 -29.74
N ASN A 16 -26.17 4.43 -28.65
CA ASN A 16 -26.94 5.68 -28.62
C ASN A 16 -26.22 6.69 -27.72
N ASN A 17 -25.85 7.80 -28.35
CA ASN A 17 -25.47 9.05 -27.71
C ASN A 17 -26.67 9.57 -26.93
N ASP A 18 -26.53 9.73 -25.61
CA ASP A 18 -27.33 10.71 -24.88
C ASP A 18 -26.44 11.47 -23.91
N LYS A 19 -26.45 12.79 -24.11
CA LYS A 19 -25.88 13.78 -23.23
C LYS A 19 -26.68 13.75 -21.92
N THR A 20 -26.18 13.03 -20.93
CA THR A 20 -26.65 13.15 -19.55
C THR A 20 -25.61 13.90 -18.74
N SER A 21 -25.98 15.16 -18.48
CA SER A 21 -25.46 16.00 -17.41
C SER A 21 -25.47 15.24 -16.08
N ASN A 22 -24.34 14.64 -15.71
CA ASN A 22 -24.12 14.15 -14.35
C ASN A 22 -23.79 15.34 -13.46
N ASN A 23 -24.83 15.91 -12.85
CA ASN A 23 -24.70 16.65 -11.61
C ASN A 23 -24.04 15.73 -10.58
N THR A 24 -22.73 15.85 -10.47
CA THR A 24 -21.95 15.20 -9.42
C THR A 24 -22.22 16.04 -8.18
N ILE A 25 -23.17 15.59 -7.36
CA ILE A 25 -23.38 16.15 -6.01
C ILE A 25 -22.09 15.84 -5.26
N GLU A 26 -21.19 16.82 -5.18
CA GLU A 26 -20.05 16.80 -4.29
C GLU A 26 -20.59 16.62 -2.87
N LYS A 27 -20.51 15.40 -2.34
CA LYS A 27 -20.72 15.14 -0.93
C LYS A 27 -19.51 15.69 -0.20
N THR A 28 -19.64 16.91 0.31
CA THR A 28 -18.76 17.46 1.33
C THR A 28 -18.95 16.65 2.60
N THR A 29 -17.90 15.93 3.01
CA THR A 29 -17.88 15.25 4.32
C THR A 29 -17.12 16.13 5.30
N THR A 30 -17.82 16.72 6.25
CA THR A 30 -17.22 17.43 7.38
C THR A 30 -16.54 16.43 8.31
N LEU A 31 -15.22 16.49 8.38
CA LEU A 31 -14.46 15.77 9.40
C LEU A 31 -14.55 16.54 10.73
N ASN A 32 -15.55 16.20 11.55
CA ASN A 32 -15.58 16.61 12.95
C ASN A 32 -14.47 15.87 13.70
N VAL A 33 -13.35 16.55 13.93
CA VAL A 33 -12.37 16.09 14.92
C VAL A 33 -12.68 16.82 16.21
N ASP A 34 -13.37 16.15 17.12
CA ASP A 34 -13.62 16.66 18.47
C ASP A 34 -12.29 16.87 19.21
N TYR A 35 -11.87 18.13 19.28
CA TYR A 35 -11.03 18.64 20.35
C TYR A 35 -11.71 19.90 20.88
N ASP A 36 -11.96 19.91 22.18
CA ASP A 36 -12.57 21.01 22.93
C ASP A 36 -12.10 22.39 22.42
N LYS A 37 -13.07 23.18 21.91
CA LYS A 37 -12.96 24.58 21.46
C LYS A 37 -12.34 24.82 20.07
N GLY A 38 -13.15 24.64 19.02
CA GLY A 38 -12.95 25.27 17.71
C GLY A 38 -13.26 24.34 16.54
N ILE A 39 -14.48 24.40 16.02
CA ILE A 39 -14.86 23.67 14.81
C ILE A 39 -14.11 24.28 13.62
N LEU A 40 -13.12 23.55 13.10
CA LEU A 40 -12.47 23.86 11.83
C LEU A 40 -13.23 23.14 10.71
N ASN A 41 -14.10 23.87 10.02
CA ASN A 41 -14.74 23.40 8.79
C ASN A 41 -13.73 23.52 7.64
N LEU A 42 -12.97 22.47 7.36
CA LEU A 42 -12.23 22.34 6.10
C LEU A 42 -13.11 21.59 5.10
N GLU A 43 -13.59 22.27 4.06
CA GLU A 43 -14.26 21.64 2.92
C GLU A 43 -13.22 20.92 2.06
N ILE A 44 -12.95 19.64 2.38
CA ILE A 44 -12.10 18.77 1.57
C ILE A 44 -13.02 17.80 0.84
N GLY A 45 -12.93 17.74 -0.50
CA GLY A 45 -13.66 16.75 -1.28
C GLY A 45 -13.22 15.32 -0.93
N GLU A 46 -14.13 14.33 -0.99
CA GLU A 46 -13.83 12.93 -0.62
C GLU A 46 -12.60 12.35 -1.35
N SER A 47 -12.37 12.76 -2.61
CA SER A 47 -11.21 12.32 -3.39
C SER A 47 -9.89 12.87 -2.85
N ASP A 48 -9.90 14.09 -2.31
CA ASP A 48 -8.71 14.72 -1.75
C ASP A 48 -8.43 14.22 -0.34
N ILE A 49 -9.47 13.82 0.42
CA ILE A 49 -9.29 13.12 1.68
C ILE A 49 -8.47 11.84 1.45
N LEU A 50 -8.83 11.00 0.48
CA LEU A 50 -8.07 9.79 0.15
C LEU A 50 -6.61 10.05 -0.25
N LYS A 51 -6.34 11.17 -0.95
CA LYS A 51 -4.97 11.59 -1.31
C LYS A 51 -4.18 12.13 -0.11
N CYS A 52 -4.80 12.91 0.76
CA CYS A 52 -4.21 13.33 2.04
C CYS A 52 -3.90 12.12 2.94
N ILE A 53 -4.76 11.10 2.88
CA ILE A 53 -4.66 9.85 3.65
C ILE A 53 -3.54 8.93 3.14
N SER A 54 -3.39 8.83 1.82
CA SER A 54 -2.34 8.04 1.16
C SER A 54 -0.98 8.72 1.17
N GLY A 55 -0.92 10.02 1.49
CA GLY A 55 0.30 10.81 1.51
C GLY A 55 0.72 11.38 0.16
N GLU A 56 -0.16 11.29 -0.86
CA GLU A 56 0.04 11.96 -2.15
C GLU A 56 -0.08 13.49 -2.05
N ILE A 57 -0.86 13.97 -1.06
CA ILE A 57 -1.04 15.38 -0.71
C ILE A 57 -0.62 15.58 0.76
N GLU A 58 -0.32 16.83 1.13
CA GLU A 58 -0.07 17.25 2.51
C GLU A 58 -1.16 16.71 3.45
N GLY A 59 -0.78 15.76 4.31
CA GLY A 59 -1.72 15.04 5.17
C GLY A 59 -2.38 15.92 6.23
N ILE A 60 -3.48 15.45 6.81
CA ILE A 60 -4.28 16.19 7.80
C ILE A 60 -3.42 16.67 8.97
N ARG A 61 -2.49 15.83 9.43
CA ARG A 61 -1.56 16.18 10.52
C ARG A 61 -0.59 17.30 10.15
N MET A 62 -0.13 17.34 8.91
CA MET A 62 0.78 18.39 8.45
C MET A 62 0.05 19.73 8.31
N ILE A 63 -1.18 19.71 7.79
CA ILE A 63 -2.08 20.89 7.78
C ILE A 63 -2.27 21.41 9.21
N LYS A 64 -2.62 20.53 10.16
CA LYS A 64 -2.76 20.90 11.58
C LYS A 64 -1.48 21.49 12.18
N LEU A 65 -0.33 20.92 11.86
CA LEU A 65 0.96 21.43 12.33
C LEU A 65 1.22 22.84 11.79
N ARG A 66 0.94 23.07 10.50
CA ARG A 66 1.08 24.39 9.86
C ARG A 66 0.14 25.42 10.51
N MET A 67 -1.13 25.07 10.68
CA MET A 67 -2.11 25.93 11.34
C MET A 67 -1.72 26.27 12.79
N PHE A 68 -1.24 25.27 13.54
CA PHE A 68 -0.75 25.49 14.90
C PHE A 68 0.48 26.40 14.92
N HIS A 69 1.41 26.20 14.00
CA HIS A 69 2.59 27.04 13.84
C HIS A 69 2.22 28.49 13.53
N ASP A 70 1.32 28.71 12.57
CA ASP A 70 0.81 30.05 12.23
C ASP A 70 0.13 30.71 13.43
N LEU A 71 -0.70 29.97 14.17
CA LEU A 71 -1.35 30.46 15.39
C LEU A 71 -0.34 30.88 16.47
N VAL A 72 0.73 30.11 16.65
CA VAL A 72 1.79 30.45 17.61
C VAL A 72 2.49 31.73 17.20
N ILE A 73 2.85 31.89 15.92
CA ILE A 73 3.47 33.12 15.42
C ILE A 73 2.55 34.32 15.64
N ASP A 74 1.29 34.22 15.21
CA ASP A 74 0.34 35.32 15.29
C ASP A 74 0.12 35.73 16.75
N LYS A 75 0.03 34.75 17.66
CA LYS A 75 -0.08 35.02 19.09
C LYS A 75 1.17 35.69 19.65
N SER A 76 2.37 35.16 19.36
CA SER A 76 3.63 35.73 19.82
C SER A 76 3.87 37.16 19.31
N LEU A 77 3.52 37.45 18.05
CA LEU A 77 3.64 38.80 17.50
C LEU A 77 2.57 39.75 18.08
N SER A 78 1.37 39.26 18.39
CA SER A 78 0.31 40.06 19.02
C SER A 78 0.61 40.49 20.45
N GLU A 79 1.50 39.78 21.17
CA GLU A 79 1.96 40.14 22.51
C GLU A 79 2.83 41.42 22.55
N LEU A 80 3.33 41.84 21.39
CA LEU A 80 4.14 43.03 21.19
C LEU A 80 3.37 44.10 20.39
N PRO A 81 2.24 44.62 20.88
CA PRO A 81 1.49 45.63 20.15
C PRO A 81 2.33 46.88 19.89
N PHE A 82 1.98 47.62 18.82
CA PHE A 82 2.69 48.85 18.43
C PHE A 82 2.93 49.82 19.59
N GLN A 83 2.00 49.92 20.55
CA GLN A 83 2.17 50.79 21.72
C GLN A 83 3.40 50.42 22.55
N LYS A 84 3.62 49.13 22.85
CA LYS A 84 4.82 48.68 23.59
C LYS A 84 6.09 48.98 22.81
N PHE A 85 6.08 48.75 21.49
CA PHE A 85 7.20 49.09 20.62
C PHE A 85 7.51 50.60 20.66
N TYR A 86 6.48 51.43 20.54
CA TYR A 86 6.60 52.89 20.59
C TYR A 86 7.15 53.39 21.93
N ASP A 87 6.69 52.83 23.05
CA ASP A 87 7.12 53.23 24.40
C ASP A 87 8.63 53.00 24.62
N CYS A 88 9.22 51.96 23.99
CA CYS A 88 10.66 51.70 24.00
C CYS A 88 11.48 52.80 23.29
N TYR A 89 10.85 53.59 22.42
CA TYR A 89 11.46 54.68 21.66
C TYR A 89 10.98 56.05 22.11
N SER A 90 10.48 56.16 23.35
CA SER A 90 9.96 57.40 23.94
C SER A 90 10.94 58.60 23.86
N SER A 91 12.25 58.35 23.88
CA SER A 91 13.28 59.40 23.74
C SER A 91 13.30 60.08 22.35
N LEU A 92 12.86 59.39 21.30
CA LEU A 92 12.77 59.93 19.93
C LEU A 92 11.55 60.85 19.74
N ASN A 93 10.61 60.85 20.67
CA ASN A 93 9.35 61.60 20.55
C ASN A 93 9.53 63.11 20.78
N ASN A 94 10.65 63.56 21.35
CA ASN A 94 10.75 64.93 21.84
C ASN A 94 10.80 66.02 20.75
N ASN A 95 11.10 65.70 19.49
CA ASN A 95 11.41 66.74 18.48
C ASN A 95 10.74 66.62 17.10
N ASN A 96 9.98 65.57 16.77
CA ASN A 96 9.45 65.40 15.41
C ASN A 96 8.02 64.79 15.38
N LEU A 97 7.07 65.51 14.78
CA LEU A 97 5.71 65.00 14.51
C LEU A 97 5.71 63.70 13.68
N ASN A 98 6.77 63.47 12.91
CA ASN A 98 6.91 62.32 12.02
C ASN A 98 7.50 61.06 12.69
N THR A 99 7.89 61.12 13.96
CA THR A 99 8.48 59.95 14.64
C THR A 99 7.48 58.80 14.76
N LYS A 100 6.22 59.09 15.11
CA LYS A 100 5.20 58.05 15.29
C LYS A 100 4.85 57.34 13.99
N SER A 101 4.73 58.07 12.87
CA SER A 101 4.45 57.48 11.55
C SER A 101 5.63 56.64 11.06
N PHE A 102 6.86 57.12 11.26
CA PHE A 102 8.07 56.36 10.92
C PHE A 102 8.21 55.09 11.76
N LEU A 103 8.00 55.17 13.08
CA LEU A 103 8.02 53.99 13.96
C LEU A 103 6.91 53.00 13.62
N SER A 104 5.72 53.48 13.25
CA SER A 104 4.61 52.63 12.77
C SER A 104 5.00 51.89 11.50
N TYR A 105 5.59 52.59 10.53
CA TYR A 105 6.11 51.97 9.31
C TYR A 105 7.19 50.92 9.61
N LEU A 106 8.15 51.23 10.48
CA LEU A 106 9.18 50.26 10.91
C LEU A 106 8.55 49.04 11.59
N TYR A 107 7.62 49.25 12.52
CA TYR A 107 6.93 48.17 13.22
C TYR A 107 6.22 47.23 12.25
N THR A 108 5.40 47.76 11.35
CA THR A 108 4.67 46.94 10.37
C THR A 108 5.62 46.15 9.49
N ASN A 109 6.66 46.77 8.93
CA ASN A 109 7.60 46.08 8.05
C ASN A 109 8.42 45.03 8.80
N VAL A 110 8.98 45.36 9.97
CA VAL A 110 9.81 44.42 10.73
C VAL A 110 9.00 43.20 11.16
N PHE A 111 7.80 43.40 11.70
CA PHE A 111 6.97 42.28 12.15
C PHE A 111 6.43 41.44 10.99
N GLN A 112 6.08 42.08 9.87
CA GLN A 112 5.69 41.35 8.66
C GLN A 112 6.85 40.53 8.10
N THR A 113 8.02 41.13 7.90
CA THR A 113 9.22 40.43 7.41
C THR A 113 9.66 39.32 8.37
N LEU A 114 9.58 39.55 9.68
CA LEU A 114 9.88 38.52 10.68
C LEU A 114 8.91 37.34 10.57
N SER A 115 7.60 37.59 10.46
CA SER A 115 6.58 36.55 10.28
C SER A 115 6.83 35.74 9.01
N GLU A 116 7.05 36.42 7.88
CA GLU A 116 7.35 35.79 6.60
C GLU A 116 8.64 34.95 6.67
N ARG A 117 9.69 35.45 7.34
CA ARG A 117 10.95 34.71 7.47
C ARG A 117 10.81 33.46 8.33
N ILE A 118 10.12 33.55 9.48
CA ILE A 118 9.88 32.38 10.33
C ILE A 118 9.04 31.34 9.59
N LYS A 119 8.00 31.76 8.85
CA LYS A 119 7.19 30.84 8.02
C LYS A 119 8.01 30.18 6.91
N SER A 120 8.91 30.92 6.26
CA SER A 120 9.83 30.38 5.26
C SER A 120 10.81 29.37 5.88
N ASP A 121 11.42 29.69 7.02
CA ASP A 121 12.36 28.80 7.70
C ASP A 121 11.65 27.52 8.18
N PHE A 122 10.40 27.63 8.66
CA PHE A 122 9.56 26.48 9.00
C PHE A 122 9.30 25.57 7.79
N GLN A 123 8.98 26.14 6.62
CA GLN A 123 8.78 25.37 5.40
C GLN A 123 10.05 24.63 4.98
N LEU A 124 11.22 25.28 5.06
CA LEU A 124 12.52 24.66 4.78
C LEU A 124 12.78 23.48 5.73
N ILE A 125 12.58 23.68 7.04
CA ILE A 125 12.75 22.60 8.03
C ILE A 125 11.81 21.42 7.73
N CYS A 126 10.57 21.70 7.34
CA CYS A 126 9.59 20.68 6.98
C CYS A 126 10.02 19.87 5.76
N GLN A 127 10.59 20.54 4.75
CA GLN A 127 11.11 19.90 3.54
C GLN A 127 12.37 19.06 3.83
N GLU A 128 13.37 19.63 4.49
CA GLU A 128 14.63 18.95 4.82
C GLU A 128 14.41 17.68 5.64
N ARG A 129 13.54 17.76 6.65
CA ARG A 129 13.24 16.64 7.54
C ARG A 129 12.16 15.71 7.01
N GLN A 130 11.61 16.01 5.83
CA GLN A 130 10.52 15.25 5.21
C GLN A 130 9.33 15.08 6.17
N ILE A 131 8.98 16.13 6.94
CA ILE A 131 7.98 16.07 8.01
C ILE A 131 6.62 15.65 7.45
N SER A 132 6.24 16.20 6.29
CA SER A 132 4.96 15.85 5.65
C SER A 132 4.85 14.34 5.39
N ILE A 133 5.89 13.73 4.82
CA ILE A 133 5.90 12.29 4.51
C ILE A 133 5.79 11.47 5.80
N ARG A 134 6.57 11.81 6.83
CA ARG A 134 6.56 11.11 8.12
C ARG A 134 5.23 11.24 8.85
N LEU A 135 4.58 12.41 8.78
CA LEU A 135 3.27 12.62 9.39
C LEU A 135 2.16 11.86 8.64
N SER A 136 2.22 11.82 7.31
CA SER A 136 1.31 11.01 6.50
C SER A 136 1.50 9.51 6.76
N GLU A 137 2.75 9.04 6.87
CA GLU A 137 3.06 7.67 7.25
C GLU A 137 2.56 7.33 8.65
N LEU A 138 2.75 8.22 9.63
CA LEU A 138 2.20 8.05 10.97
C LEU A 138 0.67 7.96 10.95
N GLU A 139 0.00 8.76 10.13
CA GLU A 139 -1.46 8.71 9.99
C GLU A 139 -1.92 7.39 9.37
N ARG A 140 -1.19 6.88 8.37
CA ARG A 140 -1.40 5.56 7.78
C ARG A 140 -1.21 4.45 8.82
N LEU A 141 -0.09 4.45 9.54
CA LEU A 141 0.22 3.45 10.58
C LEU A 141 -0.82 3.45 11.70
N LEU A 142 -1.26 4.64 12.13
CA LEU A 142 -2.31 4.76 13.13
C LEU A 142 -3.62 4.15 12.62
N ARG A 143 -4.01 4.36 11.36
CA ARG A 143 -5.20 3.74 10.77
C ARG A 143 -5.10 2.23 10.64
N GLU A 144 -3.95 1.73 10.19
CA GLU A 144 -3.67 0.30 9.96
C GLU A 144 -3.51 -0.50 11.26
N GLN A 145 -3.33 0.18 12.39
CA GLN A 145 -3.20 -0.48 13.69
C GLN A 145 -4.43 -1.34 13.99
N PRO A 146 -4.25 -2.64 14.29
CA PRO A 146 -5.36 -3.54 14.54
C PRO A 146 -6.17 -3.08 15.75
N THR A 147 -7.50 -3.09 15.59
CA THR A 147 -8.45 -2.84 16.66
C THR A 147 -8.64 -4.11 17.49
N ILE A 148 -8.39 -4.01 18.79
CA ILE A 148 -8.72 -5.06 19.77
C ILE A 148 -10.22 -4.96 20.08
N LEU A 149 -10.84 -6.05 20.56
CA LEU A 149 -12.18 -6.00 21.17
C LEU A 149 -12.29 -4.82 22.16
N ASN A 150 -13.36 -4.02 22.02
CA ASN A 150 -13.64 -2.72 22.66
C ASN A 150 -13.12 -1.45 21.93
N ASP A 151 -12.91 -1.49 20.61
CA ASP A 151 -12.47 -0.35 19.78
C ASP A 151 -11.15 0.31 20.22
N LYS A 152 -10.39 -0.37 21.10
CA LYS A 152 -9.07 0.08 21.54
C LYS A 152 -8.03 -0.42 20.56
N ARG A 153 -7.17 0.48 20.09
CA ARG A 153 -6.05 0.11 19.21
C ARG A 153 -4.99 -0.66 20.01
N ALA A 154 -4.44 -1.72 19.43
CA ALA A 154 -3.41 -2.52 20.09
C ALA A 154 -2.19 -1.67 20.41
N PRO A 155 -1.68 -1.61 21.65
CA PRO A 155 -0.51 -0.78 21.96
C PRO A 155 0.65 -1.19 21.04
N PRO A 156 1.51 -0.24 20.62
CA PRO A 156 2.74 -0.61 19.93
C PRO A 156 3.44 -1.66 20.79
N SER A 157 3.84 -2.77 20.18
CA SER A 157 4.51 -3.85 20.87
C SER A 157 5.80 -3.30 21.48
N SER A 158 5.72 -2.99 22.78
CA SER A 158 6.77 -2.37 23.54
C SER A 158 7.92 -3.36 23.66
N ILE A 159 9.11 -2.97 23.20
CA ILE A 159 10.39 -3.66 23.40
C ILE A 159 10.23 -5.18 23.25
N ILE A 160 9.84 -5.61 22.04
CA ILE A 160 10.07 -7.00 21.66
C ILE A 160 11.58 -7.20 21.68
N ASN A 161 12.06 -8.24 22.37
CA ASN A 161 13.48 -8.61 22.34
C ASN A 161 13.90 -8.71 20.85
N PRO A 162 15.03 -8.14 20.40
CA PRO A 162 15.47 -8.26 19.00
C PRO A 162 15.40 -9.71 18.49
N GLU A 163 15.66 -10.71 19.34
CA GLU A 163 15.49 -12.12 19.00
C GLU A 163 14.04 -12.48 18.65
N GLU A 164 13.06 -12.04 19.43
CA GLU A 164 11.64 -12.27 19.17
C GLU A 164 11.15 -11.55 17.91
N GLN A 165 11.67 -10.35 17.64
CA GLN A 165 11.35 -9.60 16.41
C GLN A 165 11.93 -10.29 15.17
N ILE A 166 13.17 -10.77 15.27
CA ILE A 166 13.79 -11.58 14.23
C ILE A 166 13.01 -12.88 14.04
N MET A 167 12.62 -13.54 15.12
CA MET A 167 11.87 -14.80 15.07
C MET A 167 10.50 -14.61 14.42
N SER A 168 9.75 -13.55 14.71
CA SER A 168 8.45 -13.31 14.05
C SER A 168 8.62 -13.12 12.54
N GLN A 169 9.58 -12.32 12.10
CA GLN A 169 9.89 -12.13 10.68
C GLN A 169 10.37 -13.42 10.01
N ILE A 170 11.20 -14.20 10.70
CA ILE A 170 11.70 -15.49 10.20
C ILE A 170 10.59 -16.53 10.12
N ILE A 171 9.63 -16.55 11.05
CA ILE A 171 8.53 -17.52 11.06
C ILE A 171 7.69 -17.36 9.78
N ASP A 172 7.33 -16.15 9.39
CA ASP A 172 6.53 -15.91 8.19
C ASP A 172 7.27 -16.35 6.91
N LEU A 173 8.57 -16.04 6.83
CA LEU A 173 9.43 -16.50 5.73
C LEU A 173 9.56 -18.03 5.71
N LYS A 174 9.74 -18.67 6.86
CA LYS A 174 9.84 -20.13 6.99
C LYS A 174 8.52 -20.82 6.66
N MET A 175 7.38 -20.24 7.01
CA MET A 175 6.06 -20.77 6.68
C MET A 175 5.83 -20.72 5.17
N THR A 176 6.15 -19.60 4.53
CA THR A 176 6.10 -19.44 3.07
C THR A 176 6.98 -20.47 2.36
N GLU A 177 8.21 -20.66 2.83
CA GLU A 177 9.15 -21.64 2.26
C GLU A 177 8.69 -23.08 2.49
N ARG A 178 8.13 -23.39 3.67
CA ARG A 178 7.54 -24.70 3.96
C ARG A 178 6.38 -25.01 3.01
N GLU A 179 5.50 -24.04 2.74
CA GLU A 179 4.40 -24.22 1.78
C GLU A 179 4.92 -24.48 0.36
N ARG A 180 5.95 -23.74 -0.06
CA ARG A 180 6.62 -23.94 -1.35
C ARG A 180 7.20 -25.36 -1.46
N LEU A 181 7.93 -25.82 -0.45
CA LEU A 181 8.52 -27.15 -0.40
C LEU A 181 7.45 -28.26 -0.36
N LEU A 182 6.36 -28.06 0.38
CA LEU A 182 5.23 -29.01 0.40
C LEU A 182 4.57 -29.15 -0.97
N LYS A 183 4.37 -28.04 -1.70
CA LYS A 183 3.85 -28.07 -3.07
C LYS A 183 4.78 -28.87 -4.01
N ILE A 184 6.09 -28.63 -3.93
CA ILE A 184 7.09 -29.38 -4.71
C ILE A 184 7.06 -30.87 -4.37
N TYR A 185 7.03 -31.20 -3.08
CA TYR A 185 6.97 -32.59 -2.63
C TYR A 185 5.71 -33.31 -3.11
N GLN A 186 4.54 -32.66 -3.04
CA GLN A 186 3.29 -33.21 -3.55
C GLN A 186 3.32 -33.45 -5.05
N ASN A 187 3.92 -32.53 -5.82
CA ASN A 187 4.10 -32.69 -7.26
C ASN A 187 4.99 -33.90 -7.57
N LEU A 188 6.15 -34.02 -6.92
CA LEU A 188 7.06 -35.17 -7.07
C LEU A 188 6.39 -36.49 -6.71
N LEU A 189 5.56 -36.50 -5.66
CA LEU A 189 4.82 -37.71 -5.24
C LEU A 189 3.78 -38.12 -6.28
N ASN A 190 3.12 -37.15 -6.92
CA ASN A 190 2.18 -37.41 -8.02
C ASN A 190 2.90 -37.90 -9.29
N GLU A 191 4.03 -37.31 -9.64
CA GLU A 191 4.87 -37.77 -10.76
C GLU A 191 5.39 -39.19 -10.53
N ASN A 192 5.90 -39.49 -9.33
CA ASN A 192 6.36 -40.83 -8.98
C ASN A 192 5.24 -41.88 -9.08
N LYS A 193 4.03 -41.54 -8.60
CA LYS A 193 2.85 -42.40 -8.78
C LYS A 193 2.51 -42.63 -10.26
N LYS A 194 2.64 -41.60 -11.11
CA LYS A 194 2.40 -41.70 -12.56
C LYS A 194 3.44 -42.61 -13.22
N ILE A 195 4.73 -42.44 -12.88
CA ILE A 195 5.84 -43.26 -13.39
C ILE A 195 5.66 -44.73 -12.99
N LYS A 196 5.33 -45.01 -11.72
CA LYS A 196 5.07 -46.38 -11.25
C LYS A 196 3.92 -47.06 -12.02
N ARG A 197 2.86 -46.32 -12.35
CA ARG A 197 1.76 -46.86 -13.18
C ARG A 197 2.26 -47.20 -14.59
N GLN A 198 3.02 -46.29 -15.21
CA GLN A 198 3.62 -46.53 -16.53
C GLN A 198 4.56 -47.73 -16.54
N GLU A 199 5.39 -47.89 -15.50
CA GLU A 199 6.26 -49.05 -15.32
C GLU A 199 5.46 -50.36 -15.22
N THR A 200 4.39 -50.38 -14.41
CA THR A 200 3.53 -51.58 -14.31
C THR A 200 2.79 -51.93 -15.59
N ASP A 201 2.38 -50.92 -16.37
CA ASP A 201 1.70 -51.14 -17.66
C ASP A 201 2.68 -51.64 -18.72
N LEU A 202 3.91 -51.12 -18.75
CA LEU A 202 4.98 -51.58 -19.64
C LEU A 202 5.42 -53.01 -19.31
N GLU A 203 5.52 -53.38 -18.02
CA GLU A 203 5.88 -54.75 -17.64
C GLU A 203 4.79 -55.75 -18.05
N LYS A 204 3.49 -55.37 -17.95
CA LYS A 204 2.39 -56.19 -18.47
C LYS A 204 2.44 -56.33 -20.00
N GLN A 205 2.75 -55.26 -20.72
CA GLN A 205 2.90 -55.32 -22.19
C GLN A 205 4.05 -56.25 -22.58
N LYS A 206 5.18 -56.16 -21.86
CA LYS A 206 6.34 -57.03 -22.04
C LYS A 206 5.98 -58.50 -21.80
N THR A 207 5.27 -58.83 -20.71
CA THR A 207 4.87 -60.23 -20.46
C THR A 207 3.95 -60.76 -21.56
N VAL A 208 2.95 -59.98 -21.98
CA VAL A 208 2.07 -60.36 -23.10
C VAL A 208 2.85 -60.59 -24.39
N LEU A 209 3.83 -59.73 -24.72
CA LEU A 209 4.67 -59.90 -25.90
C LEU A 209 5.55 -61.16 -25.81
N VAL A 210 6.13 -61.44 -24.64
CA VAL A 210 6.92 -62.65 -24.40
C VAL A 210 6.05 -63.90 -24.58
N ASP A 211 4.84 -63.91 -24.04
CA ASP A 211 3.90 -65.03 -24.19
C ASP A 211 3.49 -65.24 -25.65
N GLN A 212 3.26 -64.16 -26.40
CA GLN A 212 2.99 -64.21 -27.84
C GLN A 212 4.16 -64.77 -28.64
N ILE A 213 5.40 -64.36 -28.31
CA ILE A 213 6.62 -64.88 -28.94
C ILE A 213 6.76 -66.38 -28.65
N ASN A 214 6.60 -66.79 -27.39
CA ASN A 214 6.67 -68.20 -27.00
C ASN A 214 5.62 -69.05 -27.71
N THR A 215 4.38 -68.53 -27.84
CA THR A 215 3.31 -69.20 -28.60
C THR A 215 3.68 -69.35 -30.08
N LYS A 216 4.28 -68.31 -30.69
CA LYS A 216 4.77 -68.38 -32.07
C LYS A 216 5.91 -69.38 -32.24
N ILE A 217 6.85 -69.43 -31.30
CA ILE A 217 7.95 -70.40 -31.28
C ILE A 217 7.38 -71.83 -31.22
N GLU A 218 6.42 -72.09 -30.33
CA GLU A 218 5.77 -73.41 -30.22
C GLU A 218 4.98 -73.79 -31.48
N ASN A 219 4.30 -72.84 -32.12
CA ASN A 219 3.64 -73.08 -33.40
C ASN A 219 4.64 -73.38 -34.53
N ILE A 220 5.77 -72.67 -34.59
CA ILE A 220 6.84 -72.95 -35.55
C ILE A 220 7.43 -74.33 -35.30
N LYS A 221 7.72 -74.71 -34.04
CA LYS A 221 8.20 -76.06 -33.70
C LYS A 221 7.24 -77.14 -34.21
N LYS A 222 5.93 -76.99 -33.96
CA LYS A 222 4.91 -77.92 -34.47
C LYS A 222 4.89 -78.02 -36.01
N ILE A 223 5.04 -76.90 -36.71
CA ILE A 223 5.11 -76.89 -38.18
C ILE A 223 6.38 -77.61 -38.66
N VAL A 224 7.52 -77.36 -38.01
CA VAL A 224 8.78 -78.04 -38.32
C VAL A 224 8.65 -79.54 -38.08
N ASP A 225 8.12 -79.97 -36.95
CA ASP A 225 7.90 -81.39 -36.63
C ASP A 225 6.96 -82.07 -37.65
N LEU A 226 5.88 -81.40 -38.05
CA LEU A 226 4.96 -81.87 -39.10
C LEU A 226 5.67 -81.99 -40.46
N SER A 227 6.50 -81.01 -40.83
CA SER A 227 7.25 -81.06 -42.10
C SER A 227 8.25 -82.20 -42.13
N VAL A 228 8.95 -82.45 -41.02
CA VAL A 228 9.87 -83.59 -40.90
C VAL A 228 9.12 -84.93 -41.01
N SER A 229 7.91 -85.01 -40.45
CA SER A 229 7.06 -86.22 -40.56
C SER A 229 6.44 -86.46 -41.94
N LEU A 230 6.41 -85.44 -42.81
CA LEU A 230 5.92 -85.54 -44.19
C LEU A 230 7.01 -86.02 -45.16
N ASP A 231 8.28 -85.74 -44.85
CA ASP A 231 9.44 -86.17 -45.63
C ASP A 231 9.93 -87.59 -45.28
N SER A 232 9.38 -88.19 -44.21
CA SER A 232 9.66 -89.57 -43.74
C SER A 232 8.55 -90.53 -44.10
#